data_AF-A0A1F5UQR0-F1
#
_entry.id   AF-A0A1F5UQR0-F1
#
_cell.length_a   1.000
_cell.length_b   1.000
_cell.length_c   1.000
_cell.angle_alpha   90.00
_cell.angle_beta   90.00
_cell.angle_gamma   90.00
#
_symmetry.space_group_name_H-M   'P 1'
#
loop_
_entity.id
_entity.type
_entity.pdbx_description
1 polymer ?
#
loop_
_entity_poly.entity_id
_entity_poly.type
_entity_poly.pdbx_seq_one_letter_code
_entity_poly.pdbx_strand_id
1 'polypeptide(L)' 'MNLKNSTAIAVLLLGTLSFFNLFGFDKAIISILIGVVYLKESVGDDNRYKYLVYSGIGLGIISILILTVIFFSKSPKF' A
#
# COMPACT_ATOMS: atom_id res chain seq x y z
N MET A 1 -8.40 21.26 2.43
CA MET A 1 -8.39 19.81 2.11
C MET A 1 -8.53 19.04 3.42
N ASN A 2 -9.51 18.16 3.56
CA ASN A 2 -9.78 17.46 4.83
C ASN A 2 -8.64 16.47 5.12
N LEU A 3 -8.14 16.39 6.37
CA LEU A 3 -6.95 15.61 6.72
C LEU A 3 -7.11 14.14 6.30
N LYS A 4 -8.30 13.57 6.53
CA LYS A 4 -8.68 12.22 6.14
C LYS A 4 -8.61 11.97 4.62
N ASN A 5 -8.94 12.95 3.79
CA ASN A 5 -8.87 12.79 2.34
C ASN A 5 -7.41 12.80 1.86
N SER A 6 -6.59 13.70 2.43
CA SER A 6 -5.16 13.77 2.14
C SER A 6 -4.44 12.46 2.46
N THR A 7 -4.74 11.87 3.62
CA THR A 7 -4.16 10.59 4.04
C THR A 7 -4.59 9.43 3.13
N ALA A 8 -5.86 9.37 2.72
CA ALA A 8 -6.33 8.33 1.82
C ALA A 8 -5.64 8.37 0.44
N ILE A 9 -5.50 9.58 -0.11
CA ILE A 9 -4.78 9.79 -1.38
C ILE A 9 -3.29 9.44 -1.22
N ALA A 10 -2.67 9.81 -0.10
CA ALA A 10 -1.27 9.47 0.19
C ALA A 10 -1.05 7.95 0.25
N VAL A 11 -1.95 7.19 0.88
CA VAL A 11 -1.87 5.71 0.92
C VAL A 11 -1.95 5.12 -0.49
N LEU A 12 -2.88 5.61 -1.31
CA LEU A 12 -3.04 5.19 -2.71
C LEU A 12 -1.78 5.48 -3.53
N LEU A 13 -1.25 6.70 -3.42
CA LEU A 13 -0.04 7.12 -4.13
C LEU A 13 1.19 6.31 -3.70
N LEU A 14 1.37 6.08 -2.40
CA LEU A 14 2.47 5.26 -1.88
C LEU A 14 2.36 3.79 -2.34
N GLY A 15 1.16 3.22 -2.34
CA GLY A 15 0.90 1.87 -2.83
C GLY A 15 1.19 1.75 -4.33
N THR A 16 0.75 2.73 -5.11
CA THR A 16 0.99 2.80 -6.56
C THR A 16 2.48 2.97 -6.87
N LEU A 17 3.16 3.89 -6.17
CA LEU A 17 4.59 4.11 -6.32
C LEU A 17 5.42 2.89 -5.91
N SER A 18 4.97 2.17 -4.89
CA SER A 18 5.59 0.89 -4.50
C SER A 18 5.42 -0.17 -5.58
N PHE A 19 4.28 -0.21 -6.27
CA PHE A 19 4.04 -1.16 -7.36
C PHE A 19 4.91 -0.89 -8.59
N PHE A 20 5.00 0.38 -9.03
CA PHE A 20 5.81 0.74 -10.20
C PHE A 20 7.31 0.78 -9.93
N ASN A 21 7.70 1.14 -8.71
CA ASN A 21 9.10 1.18 -8.31
C ASN A 21 9.43 -0.07 -7.49
N LEU A 22 9.87 -1.13 -8.16
CA LEU A 22 10.19 -2.45 -7.61
C LEU A 22 11.22 -2.45 -6.46
N PHE A 23 11.89 -1.34 -6.13
CA PHE A 23 12.71 -1.21 -4.90
C PHE A 23 11.96 -0.57 -3.73
N GLY A 24 10.67 -0.28 -3.88
CA GLY A 24 9.83 0.41 -2.92
C GLY A 24 9.24 -0.49 -1.84
N PHE A 25 9.99 -1.48 -1.33
CA PHE A 25 9.53 -2.34 -0.23
C PHE A 25 9.17 -1.51 1.00
N ASP A 26 10.01 -0.53 1.34
CA ASP A 26 9.73 0.43 2.42
C ASP A 26 8.43 1.20 2.18
N LYS A 27 8.18 1.62 0.94
CA LYS A 27 6.95 2.35 0.56
C LYS A 27 5.71 1.45 0.63
N ALA A 28 5.85 0.16 0.32
CA ALA A 28 4.79 -0.83 0.47
C ALA A 28 4.38 -0.95 1.94
N ILE A 29 5.36 -1.15 2.82
CA ILE A 29 5.14 -1.28 4.26
C ILE A 29 4.49 -0.02 4.82
N ILE A 30 5.01 1.16 4.46
CA ILE A 30 4.45 2.44 4.92
C ILE A 30 3.01 2.61 4.43
N SER A 31 2.71 2.30 3.17
CA SER A 31 1.34 2.35 2.62
C SER A 31 0.39 1.43 3.39
N ILE A 32 0.83 0.19 3.69
CA ILE A 32 0.05 -0.79 4.44
C ILE A 32 -0.19 -0.30 5.88
N LEU A 33 0.85 0.13 6.60
CA LEU A 33 0.72 0.58 7.99
C LEU A 33 -0.20 1.79 8.11
N ILE A 34 0.02 2.82 7.29
CA ILE A 34 -0.83 4.03 7.30
C ILE A 34 -2.25 3.68 6.89
N GLY A 35 -2.43 2.83 5.88
CA GLY A 35 -3.73 2.39 5.42
C GLY A 35 -4.51 1.63 6.49
N VAL A 36 -3.86 0.73 7.24
CA VAL A 36 -4.50 -0.02 8.34
C VAL A 36 -4.91 0.93 9.47
N VAL A 37 -4.05 1.88 9.85
CA VAL A 37 -4.39 2.89 10.88
C VAL A 37 -5.59 3.72 10.43
N TYR A 38 -5.59 4.19 9.18
CA TYR A 38 -6.69 4.95 8.61
C TYR A 38 -8.02 4.18 8.61
N LEU A 39 -7.98 2.92 8.20
CA LEU A 39 -9.16 2.05 8.17
C LEU A 39 -9.70 1.82 9.59
N LYS A 40 -8.81 1.58 10.56
CA LYS A 40 -9.16 1.38 11.97
C LYS A 40 -9.79 2.63 12.59
N GLU A 41 -9.26 3.81 12.27
CA GLU A 41 -9.79 5.09 12.74
C GLU A 41 -11.08 5.52 12.01
N SER A 42 -11.33 4.95 10.83
CA SER A 42 -12.57 5.16 10.07
C SER A 42 -13.64 4.08 10.32
N VAL A 43 -13.44 3.17 11.28
CA VAL A 43 -14.48 2.17 11.65
C VAL A 43 -15.70 2.90 12.20
N GLY A 44 -16.88 2.66 11.61
CA GLY A 44 -18.13 3.32 11.98
C GLY A 44 -18.41 4.65 11.27
N ASP A 45 -17.45 5.22 10.55
CA ASP A 45 -17.63 6.42 9.73
C ASP A 45 -18.01 6.00 8.28
N ASP A 46 -19.04 6.60 7.66
CA ASP A 46 -19.40 6.35 6.25
C ASP A 46 -18.43 7.11 5.32
N ASN A 47 -17.15 6.80 5.52
CA ASN A 47 -16.07 7.50 4.89
C ASN A 47 -15.87 6.92 3.49
N ARG A 48 -16.35 7.64 2.48
CA ARG A 48 -16.25 7.25 1.07
C ARG A 48 -14.81 6.92 0.67
N TYR A 49 -13.77 7.45 1.31
CA TYR A 49 -12.39 7.21 0.91
C TYR A 49 -11.81 5.83 1.30
N LYS A 50 -12.58 4.98 2.00
CA LYS A 50 -12.15 3.62 2.37
C LYS A 50 -11.71 2.79 1.16
N TYR A 51 -12.42 2.88 0.04
CA TYR A 51 -12.07 2.10 -1.17
C TYR A 51 -10.70 2.50 -1.74
N LEU A 52 -10.32 3.78 -1.67
CA LEU A 52 -8.99 4.23 -2.11
C LEU A 52 -7.89 3.64 -1.24
N VAL A 53 -8.12 3.59 0.07
CA VAL A 53 -7.16 3.04 1.03
C VAL A 53 -7.02 1.53 0.85
N TYR A 54 -8.12 0.80 0.67
CA TYR A 54 -8.08 -0.62 0.34
C TYR A 54 -7.29 -0.90 -0.95
N SER A 55 -7.52 -0.10 -2.00
CA SER A 55 -6.75 -0.24 -3.24
C SER A 55 -5.26 0.04 -3.05
N GLY A 56 -4.89 1.06 -2.27
CA GLY A 56 -3.49 1.37 -1.96
C GLY A 56 -2.79 0.24 -1.20
N ILE A 57 -3.44 -0.28 -0.15
CA ILE A 57 -2.95 -1.44 0.62
C ILE A 57 -2.82 -2.66 -0.30
N GLY A 58 -3.84 -2.93 -1.13
CA GLY A 58 -3.84 -4.05 -2.07
C GLY A 58 -2.67 -3.98 -3.06
N LEU A 59 -2.42 -2.79 -3.64
CA LEU A 59 -1.27 -2.56 -4.52
C LEU A 59 0.07 -2.78 -3.80
N GLY A 60 0.18 -2.36 -2.54
CA GLY A 60 1.36 -2.62 -1.71
C GLY A 60 1.61 -4.12 -1.48
N ILE A 61 0.56 -4.88 -1.14
CA ILE A 61 0.65 -6.35 -0.96
C ILE A 61 1.03 -7.04 -2.26
N ILE A 62 0.42 -6.66 -3.38
CA ILE A 62 0.74 -7.23 -4.70
C ILE A 62 2.20 -6.93 -5.05
N SER A 63 2.69 -5.71 -4.78
CA SER A 63 4.08 -5.35 -5.03
C SER A 63 5.04 -6.22 -4.22
N ILE A 64 4.75 -6.45 -2.93
CA ILE A 64 5.53 -7.35 -2.08
C ILE A 64 5.56 -8.77 -2.64
N LEU A 65 4.41 -9.30 -3.06
CA LEU A 65 4.34 -10.64 -3.67
C LEU A 65 5.20 -10.76 -4.93
N ILE A 66 5.11 -9.78 -5.83
CA ILE A 66 5.92 -9.75 -7.06
C ILE A 66 7.41 -9.71 -6.72
N LEU A 67 7.80 -8.87 -5.76
CA LEU A 67 9.17 -8.77 -5.26
C LEU A 67 9.67 -10.10 -4.70
N THR A 68 8.86 -10.79 -3.88
CA THR A 68 9.19 -12.11 -3.36
C THR A 68 9.40 -13.11 -4.48
N VAL A 69 8.52 -13.15 -5.49
CA VAL A 69 8.66 -14.06 -6.64
C VAL A 69 9.93 -13.76 -7.43
N ILE A 70 10.25 -12.48 -7.68
CA ILE A 70 11.48 -12.09 -8.37
C ILE A 70 12.72 -12.51 -7.56
N PHE A 71 12.69 -12.31 -6.25
CA PHE A 71 13.81 -12.69 -5.37
C PHE A 71 14.05 -14.21 -5.37
N PHE A 72 12.98 -15.02 -5.31
CA PHE A 72 13.08 -16.47 -5.43
C PHE A 72 13.51 -16.92 -6.83
N SER A 73 13.01 -16.26 -7.89
CA SER A 73 13.36 -16.59 -9.27
C SER A 73 14.80 -16.21 -9.64
N LYS A 74 15.34 -15.14 -9.03
CA LYS A 74 16.73 -14.70 -9.21
C LYS A 74 17.69 -15.30 -8.19
N SER A 75 17.20 -16.10 -7.24
CA SER A 75 18.09 -16.82 -6.32
C SER A 75 19.01 -17.70 -7.16
N PRO A 76 20.33 -17.41 -7.18
CA PRO A 76 21.27 -18.21 -7.96
C PRO A 76 21.15 -19.64 -7.46
N LYS A 77 20.83 -20.56 -8.37
CA LYS A 77 20.96 -22.00 -8.11
C LYS A 77 22.42 -22.22 -7.68
N PHE A 78 22.63 -22.42 -6.38
CA PHE A 78 23.87 -22.98 -5.86
C PHE A 78 24.09 -24.37 -6.48
#